data_AF-A0A0W0SEF5-F1
#
_entry.id   AF-A0A0W0SEF5-F1
#
_cell.length_a   1.000
_cell.length_b   1.000
_cell.length_c   1.000
_cell.angle_alpha   90.00
_cell.angle_beta   90.00
_cell.angle_gamma   90.00
#
_symmetry.space_group_name_H-M   'P 1'
#
loop_
_entity.id
_entity.type
_entity.pdbx_description
1 polymer ?
#
loop_
_entity_poly.entity_id
_entity_poly.type
_entity_poly.pdbx_seq_one_letter_code
_entity_poly.pdbx_strand_id
1 'polypeptide(L)'
;MSMMLITLASAATSCFDEKKIIPITKELRAAFQQDFCVNEIKPAHLEWIYKTALPQIINKSFLGVEPPPNWQMLSEEVVRDCFKAGNLCERETQQQFGICLQVKLPIILMQLGPWFTENCSKINDEVIGHWPEKKGQVLDLLKQFEVQSKT
;
A
#
# COMPACT_ATOMS: atom_id res chain seq x y z
N MET A 1 15.43 49.27 -2.78
CA MET A 1 14.19 48.49 -2.86
C MET A 1 14.53 47.06 -2.46
N SER A 2 14.26 46.70 -1.20
CA SER A 2 14.68 45.43 -0.60
C SER A 2 13.79 44.28 -1.07
N MET A 3 14.45 43.20 -1.49
CA MET A 3 13.85 41.88 -1.68
C MET A 3 13.22 41.40 -0.37
N MET A 4 11.91 41.16 -0.37
CA MET A 4 11.27 40.35 0.66
C MET A 4 11.56 38.88 0.35
N LEU A 5 12.48 38.29 1.12
CA LEU A 5 12.61 36.85 1.25
C LEU A 5 11.33 36.30 1.91
N ILE A 6 10.56 35.53 1.14
CA ILE A 6 9.50 34.69 1.68
C ILE A 6 10.17 33.61 2.52
N THR A 7 10.04 33.72 3.84
CA THR A 7 10.49 32.72 4.80
C THR A 7 9.48 31.57 4.82
N LEU A 8 9.55 30.66 3.85
CA LEU A 8 8.89 29.35 3.94
C LEU A 8 9.77 28.43 4.80
N ALA A 9 9.76 28.69 6.10
CA ALA A 9 10.27 27.76 7.11
C ALA A 9 9.08 27.04 7.76
N SER A 10 8.28 26.32 6.96
CA SER A 10 7.51 25.22 7.50
C SER A 10 8.50 24.08 7.73
N ALA A 11 8.77 23.77 9.00
CA ALA A 11 9.50 22.58 9.38
C ALA A 11 8.91 21.40 8.61
N ALA A 12 9.69 20.82 7.69
CA ALA A 12 9.31 19.61 6.98
C ALA A 12 9.31 18.48 8.01
N THR A 13 8.22 18.35 8.78
CA THR A 13 7.94 17.14 9.53
C THR A 13 8.02 16.00 8.52
N SER A 14 8.98 15.09 8.74
CA SER A 14 9.15 13.94 7.87
C SER A 14 7.79 13.26 7.70
N CYS A 15 7.38 13.16 6.44
CA CYS A 15 6.14 12.54 5.99
C CYS A 15 6.01 11.08 6.44
N PHE A 16 7.11 10.50 6.94
CA PHE A 16 7.19 9.15 7.47
C PHE A 16 8.12 9.10 8.68
N ASP A 17 7.65 8.51 9.78
CA ASP A 17 8.51 8.11 10.88
C ASP A 17 9.05 6.71 10.59
N GLU A 18 10.25 6.63 9.98
CA GLU A 18 10.89 5.37 9.61
C GLU A 18 11.00 4.40 10.79
N LYS A 19 11.22 4.91 12.02
CA LYS A 19 11.34 4.08 13.22
C LYS A 19 10.04 3.36 13.54
N LYS A 20 8.89 3.96 13.20
CA LYS A 20 7.57 3.34 13.37
C LYS A 20 7.16 2.47 12.17
N ILE A 21 7.57 2.83 10.96
CA ILE A 21 7.19 2.08 9.75
C ILE A 21 7.95 0.78 9.62
N ILE A 22 9.26 0.77 9.89
CA ILE A 22 10.09 -0.45 9.80
C ILE A 22 9.48 -1.65 10.55
N PRO A 23 9.09 -1.54 11.84
CA PRO A 23 8.49 -2.67 12.54
C PRO A 23 7.15 -3.11 11.92
N ILE A 24 6.30 -2.17 11.48
CA ILE A 24 5.05 -2.47 10.77
C ILE A 24 5.31 -3.26 9.50
N THR A 25 6.26 -2.82 8.67
CA THR A 25 6.61 -3.51 7.42
C THR A 25 7.19 -4.90 7.69
N LYS A 26 8.01 -5.06 8.73
CA LYS A 26 8.53 -6.39 9.12
C LYS A 26 7.41 -7.32 9.55
N GLU A 27 6.46 -6.81 10.32
CA GLU A 27 5.32 -7.58 10.79
C GLU A 27 4.41 -8.00 9.63
N LEU A 28 4.06 -7.07 8.74
CA LEU A 28 3.26 -7.38 7.55
C LEU A 28 3.98 -8.35 6.61
N ARG A 29 5.30 -8.24 6.46
CA ARG A 29 6.09 -9.20 5.70
C ARG A 29 6.03 -10.59 6.32
N ALA A 30 6.14 -10.69 7.64
CA ALA A 30 6.04 -11.97 8.34
C ALA A 30 4.66 -12.60 8.14
N ALA A 31 3.58 -11.83 8.36
CA ALA A 31 2.21 -12.29 8.14
C ALA A 31 1.97 -12.69 6.67
N PHE A 32 2.48 -11.92 5.71
CA PHE A 32 2.37 -12.26 4.29
C PHE A 32 3.07 -13.58 3.97
N GLN A 33 4.28 -13.80 4.47
CA GLN A 33 5.02 -15.03 4.21
C GLN A 33 4.44 -16.24 4.95
N GLN A 34 3.98 -16.06 6.19
CA GLN A 34 3.54 -17.14 7.07
C GLN A 34 2.08 -17.55 6.84
N ASP A 35 1.21 -16.60 6.53
CA ASP A 35 -0.24 -16.83 6.45
C ASP A 35 -0.74 -16.73 5.01
N PHE A 36 -0.21 -15.76 4.25
CA PHE A 36 -0.72 -15.45 2.91
C PHE A 36 -0.08 -16.32 1.82
N CYS A 37 1.19 -16.68 1.98
CA CYS A 37 1.94 -17.52 1.04
C CYS A 37 1.86 -19.02 1.29
N VAL A 38 1.04 -19.44 2.26
CA VAL A 38 0.70 -20.86 2.43
C VAL A 38 -0.08 -21.38 1.22
N ASN A 39 -0.89 -20.51 0.60
CA ASN A 39 -1.57 -20.82 -0.65
C ASN A 39 -0.90 -20.07 -1.80
N GLU A 40 -0.85 -20.69 -2.98
CA GLU A 40 -0.37 -20.02 -4.18
C GLU A 40 -1.24 -18.80 -4.48
N ILE A 41 -0.61 -17.64 -4.70
CA ILE A 41 -1.30 -16.44 -5.14
C ILE A 41 -1.20 -16.40 -6.65
N LYS A 42 -2.29 -16.73 -7.33
CA LYS A 42 -2.37 -16.72 -8.80
C LYS A 42 -2.99 -15.42 -9.29
N PRO A 43 -2.80 -15.08 -10.58
CA PRO A 43 -3.41 -13.88 -11.13
C PRO A 43 -4.94 -13.83 -11.00
N ALA A 44 -5.61 -14.98 -11.01
CA ALA A 44 -7.06 -15.06 -10.81
C ALA A 44 -7.52 -14.53 -9.43
N HIS A 45 -6.65 -14.59 -8.41
CA HIS A 45 -7.00 -14.12 -7.05
C HIS A 45 -6.93 -12.59 -6.93
N LEU A 46 -6.36 -11.91 -7.92
CA LEU A 46 -6.12 -10.48 -7.87
C LEU A 46 -7.40 -9.65 -7.89
N GLU A 47 -8.45 -10.13 -8.58
CA GLU A 47 -9.75 -9.47 -8.61
C GLU A 47 -10.32 -9.26 -7.22
N TRP A 48 -10.22 -10.29 -6.37
CA TRP A 48 -10.64 -10.16 -4.99
C TRP A 48 -9.81 -9.11 -4.24
N ILE A 49 -8.49 -9.06 -4.47
CA ILE A 49 -7.61 -8.09 -3.79
C ILE A 49 -8.02 -6.65 -4.11
N TYR A 50 -8.12 -6.28 -5.39
CA TYR A 50 -8.38 -4.88 -5.75
C TYR A 50 -9.86 -4.48 -5.64
N LYS A 51 -10.81 -5.41 -5.79
CA LYS A 51 -12.26 -5.10 -5.65
C LYS A 51 -12.80 -5.25 -4.24
N THR A 52 -12.15 -6.04 -3.38
CA THR A 52 -12.69 -6.39 -2.05
C THR A 52 -11.76 -5.99 -0.91
N ALA A 53 -10.48 -6.38 -0.96
CA ALA A 53 -9.57 -6.12 0.15
C ALA A 53 -9.10 -4.67 0.21
N LEU A 54 -8.55 -4.14 -0.90
CA LEU A 54 -8.03 -2.78 -0.93
C LEU A 54 -9.08 -1.72 -0.57
N PRO A 55 -10.36 -1.77 -1.03
CA PRO A 55 -11.36 -0.80 -0.62
C PRO A 55 -11.63 -0.75 0.89
N GLN A 56 -11.37 -1.84 1.62
CA GLN A 56 -11.55 -1.88 3.07
C GLN A 56 -10.43 -1.17 3.84
N ILE A 57 -9.25 -0.98 3.23
CA ILE A 57 -8.12 -0.29 3.85
C ILE A 57 -7.72 1.01 3.14
N ILE A 58 -8.21 1.24 1.92
CA ILE A 58 -8.05 2.48 1.15
C ILE A 58 -9.39 3.23 1.15
N ASN A 59 -9.81 3.62 2.34
CA ASN A 59 -11.00 4.44 2.56
C ASN A 59 -10.77 5.42 3.72
N LYS A 60 -11.71 6.36 3.88
CA LYS A 60 -11.64 7.40 4.90
C LYS A 60 -11.55 6.87 6.32
N SER A 61 -12.29 5.81 6.65
CA SER A 61 -12.30 5.26 8.00
C SER A 61 -10.96 4.63 8.38
N PHE A 62 -10.27 4.04 7.41
CA PHE A 62 -8.95 3.44 7.66
C PHE A 62 -7.84 4.49 7.64
N LEU A 63 -7.83 5.37 6.63
CA LEU A 63 -6.76 6.33 6.36
C LEU A 63 -6.87 7.65 7.13
N GLY A 64 -8.05 7.98 7.66
CA GLY A 64 -8.35 9.27 8.30
C GLY A 64 -8.53 10.43 7.32
N VAL A 65 -8.42 10.15 6.02
CA VAL A 65 -8.54 11.10 4.90
C VAL A 65 -9.25 10.45 3.73
N GLU A 66 -9.86 11.25 2.86
CA GLU A 66 -10.44 10.70 1.63
C GLU A 66 -9.36 9.98 0.81
N PRO A 67 -9.66 8.80 0.25
CA PRO A 67 -8.67 8.01 -0.49
C PRO A 67 -8.19 8.76 -1.74
N PRO A 68 -7.00 8.41 -2.27
CA PRO A 68 -6.43 9.10 -3.42
C PRO A 68 -7.34 8.97 -4.64
N PRO A 69 -7.52 10.00 -5.47
CA PRO A 69 -8.26 9.85 -6.71
C PRO A 69 -7.62 8.77 -7.59
N ASN A 70 -8.46 7.97 -8.26
CA ASN A 70 -8.05 6.91 -9.19
C ASN A 70 -7.18 5.79 -8.60
N TRP A 71 -7.04 5.67 -7.27
CA TRP A 71 -6.21 4.64 -6.64
C TRP A 71 -6.59 3.22 -7.08
N GLN A 72 -7.88 2.97 -7.28
CA GLN A 72 -8.40 1.66 -7.66
C GLN A 72 -8.00 1.30 -9.09
N MET A 73 -8.21 2.22 -10.04
CA MET A 73 -7.79 2.04 -11.43
C MET A 73 -6.29 1.79 -11.53
N LEU A 74 -5.46 2.57 -10.83
CA LEU A 74 -4.02 2.37 -10.78
C LEU A 74 -3.63 1.00 -10.22
N SER A 75 -4.31 0.56 -9.15
CA SER A 75 -4.07 -0.74 -8.54
C SER A 75 -4.39 -1.86 -9.53
N GLU A 76 -5.53 -1.77 -10.22
CA GLU A 76 -5.95 -2.70 -11.27
C GLU A 76 -4.93 -2.77 -12.41
N GLU A 77 -4.46 -1.62 -12.89
CA GLU A 77 -3.45 -1.54 -13.95
C GLU A 77 -2.11 -2.16 -13.54
N VAL A 78 -1.59 -1.81 -12.36
CA VAL A 78 -0.32 -2.37 -11.85
C VAL A 78 -0.41 -3.89 -11.76
N VAL A 79 -1.49 -4.37 -11.17
CA VAL A 79 -1.71 -5.79 -10.91
C VAL A 79 -1.85 -6.57 -12.22
N ARG A 80 -2.66 -6.07 -13.17
CA ARG A 80 -2.82 -6.65 -14.50
C ARG A 80 -1.52 -6.64 -15.32
N ASP A 81 -0.76 -5.56 -15.26
CA ASP A 81 0.42 -5.39 -16.10
C ASP A 81 1.66 -6.07 -15.51
N CYS A 82 1.76 -6.17 -14.17
CA CYS A 82 2.94 -6.67 -13.47
C CYS A 82 2.80 -8.09 -12.94
N PHE A 83 1.60 -8.64 -12.82
CA PHE A 83 1.41 -10.02 -12.35
C PHE A 83 0.56 -10.84 -13.32
N LYS A 84 1.17 -11.23 -14.44
CA LYS A 84 0.48 -11.91 -15.56
C LYS A 84 0.35 -13.41 -15.39
N ALA A 85 1.30 -14.05 -14.70
CA ALA A 85 1.37 -15.51 -14.56
C ALA A 85 2.24 -15.89 -13.35
N GLY A 86 2.17 -17.16 -12.95
CA GLY A 86 2.96 -17.72 -11.86
C GLY A 86 2.30 -17.56 -10.49
N ASN A 87 3.11 -17.67 -9.45
CA ASN A 87 2.70 -17.58 -8.06
C ASN A 87 3.41 -16.42 -7.38
N LEU A 88 2.68 -15.42 -6.88
CA LEU A 88 3.28 -14.23 -6.24
C LEU A 88 4.06 -14.56 -4.95
N CYS A 89 3.99 -15.80 -4.46
CA CYS A 89 4.79 -16.29 -3.34
C CYS A 89 6.15 -16.86 -3.75
N GLU A 90 6.37 -17.11 -5.04
CA GLU A 90 7.66 -17.50 -5.56
C GLU A 90 8.58 -16.29 -5.71
N ARG A 91 9.83 -16.46 -5.28
CA ARG A 91 10.85 -15.41 -5.32
C ARG A 91 11.04 -14.84 -6.72
N GLU A 92 10.99 -15.69 -7.75
CA GLU A 92 11.16 -15.27 -9.14
C GLU A 92 10.01 -14.36 -9.59
N THR A 93 8.76 -14.76 -9.34
CA THR A 93 7.59 -13.95 -9.65
C THR A 93 7.60 -12.63 -8.88
N GLN A 94 8.00 -12.62 -7.60
CA GLN A 94 8.16 -11.39 -6.82
C GLN A 94 9.21 -10.45 -7.42
N GLN A 95 10.33 -11.00 -7.89
CA GLN A 95 11.38 -10.22 -8.54
C GLN A 95 10.88 -9.61 -9.86
N GLN A 96 10.19 -10.39 -10.69
CA GLN A 96 9.60 -9.90 -11.94
C GLN A 96 8.53 -8.82 -11.69
N PHE A 97 7.67 -9.04 -10.69
CA PHE A 97 6.69 -8.07 -10.26
C PHE A 97 7.36 -6.76 -9.81
N GLY A 98 8.41 -6.84 -8.99
CA GLY A 98 9.17 -5.70 -8.53
C GLY A 98 9.83 -4.91 -9.67
N ILE A 99 10.43 -5.59 -10.65
CA ILE A 99 11.01 -4.95 -11.85
C ILE A 99 9.92 -4.22 -12.65
N CYS A 100 8.76 -4.86 -12.86
CA CYS A 100 7.65 -4.19 -13.54
C CYS A 100 7.15 -2.97 -12.76
N LEU A 101 7.01 -3.08 -11.44
CA LEU A 101 6.58 -1.98 -10.59
C LEU A 101 7.55 -0.80 -10.65
N GLN A 102 8.87 -1.04 -10.73
CA GLN A 102 9.88 0.02 -10.90
C GLN A 102 9.66 0.81 -12.20
N VAL A 103 9.24 0.16 -13.28
CA VAL A 103 8.90 0.83 -14.55
C VAL A 103 7.63 1.68 -14.41
N LYS A 104 6.65 1.21 -13.63
CA LYS A 104 5.38 1.93 -13.39
C LYS A 104 5.50 3.05 -12.35
N LEU A 105 6.50 2.98 -11.47
CA LEU A 105 6.66 3.86 -10.32
C LEU A 105 6.61 5.36 -10.67
N PRO A 106 7.23 5.87 -11.76
CA PRO A 106 7.13 7.28 -12.11
C PRO A 106 5.69 7.75 -12.34
N ILE A 107 4.85 6.94 -13.00
CA ILE A 107 3.44 7.28 -13.24
C ILE A 107 2.66 7.26 -11.93
N ILE A 108 2.90 6.25 -11.09
CA ILE A 108 2.28 6.14 -9.75
C ILE A 108 2.64 7.36 -8.92
N LEU A 109 3.90 7.77 -8.88
CA LEU A 109 4.35 8.97 -8.16
C LEU A 109 3.77 10.25 -8.74
N MET A 110 3.67 10.36 -10.06
CA MET A 110 3.05 11.53 -10.70
C MET A 110 1.57 11.68 -10.33
N GLN A 111 0.83 10.56 -10.24
CA GLN A 111 -0.61 10.59 -9.94
C GLN A 111 -0.92 10.66 -8.44
N LEU A 112 -0.18 9.90 -7.62
CA LEU A 112 -0.47 9.74 -6.18
C LEU A 112 0.45 10.57 -5.29
N GLY A 113 1.59 11.03 -5.80
CA GLY A 113 2.58 11.79 -5.03
C GLY A 113 2.01 13.05 -4.38
N PRO A 114 1.31 13.94 -5.12
CA PRO A 114 0.71 15.13 -4.54
C PRO A 114 -0.25 14.80 -3.38
N TRP A 115 -1.19 13.88 -3.61
CA TRP A 115 -2.12 13.42 -2.56
C TRP A 115 -1.37 12.87 -1.34
N PHE A 116 -0.30 12.10 -1.57
CA PHE A 116 0.49 11.54 -0.49
C PHE A 116 1.18 12.63 0.32
N THR A 117 1.81 13.62 -0.34
CA THR A 117 2.47 14.74 0.35
C THR A 117 1.50 15.61 1.14
N GLU A 118 0.27 15.78 0.66
CA GLU A 118 -0.76 16.57 1.34
C GLU A 118 -1.33 15.85 2.57
N ASN A 119 -1.39 14.52 2.55
CA ASN A 119 -2.12 13.75 3.55
C ASN A 119 -1.25 12.92 4.50
N CYS A 120 0.06 12.78 4.24
CA CYS A 120 0.89 11.84 4.98
C CYS A 120 1.00 12.10 6.47
N SER A 121 0.96 13.35 6.93
CA SER A 121 0.93 13.63 8.37
C SER A 121 -0.30 12.99 9.03
N LYS A 122 -1.48 13.14 8.41
CA LYS A 122 -2.72 12.56 8.93
C LYS A 122 -2.70 11.04 8.83
N ILE A 123 -2.18 10.50 7.73
CA ILE A 123 -2.04 9.04 7.55
C ILE A 123 -1.08 8.47 8.61
N ASN A 124 0.02 9.14 8.92
CA ASN A 124 0.91 8.71 9.98
C ASN A 124 0.22 8.71 11.34
N ASP A 125 -0.50 9.77 11.67
CA ASP A 125 -1.19 9.85 12.96
C ASP A 125 -2.28 8.78 13.06
N GLU A 126 -3.08 8.62 12.00
CA GLU A 126 -4.21 7.68 11.98
C GLU A 126 -3.77 6.22 11.85
N VAL A 127 -2.95 5.89 10.85
CA VAL A 127 -2.60 4.50 10.52
C VAL A 127 -1.41 4.02 11.34
N ILE A 128 -0.32 4.81 11.36
CA ILE A 128 0.92 4.40 12.02
C ILE A 128 0.81 4.60 13.54
N GLY A 129 0.19 5.68 13.98
CA GLY A 129 -0.07 5.97 15.39
C GLY A 129 -1.00 4.95 16.05
N HIS A 130 -2.01 4.48 15.32
CA HIS A 130 -2.98 3.49 15.80
C HIS A 130 -2.77 2.11 15.19
N TRP A 131 -1.54 1.78 14.76
CA TRP A 131 -1.25 0.49 14.12
C TRP A 131 -1.75 -0.73 14.89
N PRO A 132 -1.60 -0.83 16.23
CA PRO A 132 -2.11 -1.99 16.98
C PRO A 132 -3.61 -2.26 16.76
N GLU A 133 -4.41 -1.20 16.57
CA GLU A 133 -5.85 -1.28 16.32
C GLU A 133 -6.13 -1.59 14.83
N LYS A 134 -5.47 -0.86 13.92
CA LYS A 134 -5.64 -1.01 12.46
C LYS A 134 -5.16 -2.36 11.94
N LYS A 135 -4.13 -2.93 12.58
CA LYS A 135 -3.54 -4.23 12.24
C LYS A 135 -4.58 -5.34 12.18
N GLY A 136 -5.53 -5.37 13.11
CA GLY A 136 -6.55 -6.42 13.16
C GLY A 136 -7.33 -6.52 11.85
N GLN A 137 -7.75 -5.38 11.31
CA GLN A 137 -8.44 -5.33 10.03
C GLN A 137 -7.58 -5.83 8.87
N VAL A 138 -6.29 -5.48 8.84
CA VAL A 138 -5.37 -5.98 7.81
C VAL A 138 -5.20 -7.50 7.91
N LEU A 139 -4.99 -8.03 9.11
CA LEU A 139 -4.85 -9.48 9.31
C LEU A 139 -6.13 -10.25 8.97
N ASP A 140 -7.31 -9.68 9.27
CA ASP A 140 -8.58 -10.32 8.92
C ASP A 140 -8.79 -10.38 7.40
N LEU A 141 -8.37 -9.35 6.66
CA LEU A 141 -8.35 -9.41 5.19
C LEU A 141 -7.40 -10.50 4.67
N LEU A 142 -6.22 -10.67 5.29
CA LEU A 142 -5.29 -11.73 4.92
C LEU A 142 -5.92 -13.11 5.13
N LYS A 143 -6.62 -13.33 6.25
CA LYS A 143 -7.35 -14.58 6.52
C LYS A 143 -8.50 -14.82 5.54
N GLN A 144 -9.27 -13.77 5.21
CA GLN A 144 -10.35 -13.90 4.23
C GLN A 144 -9.82 -14.34 2.85
N PHE A 145 -8.68 -13.77 2.43
CA PHE A 145 -8.01 -14.20 1.20
C PHE A 145 -7.57 -15.67 1.26
N GLU A 146 -7.06 -16.12 2.40
CA GLU A 146 -6.66 -17.53 2.58
C GLU A 146 -7.84 -18.48 2.29
N VAL A 147 -9.04 -18.13 2.74
CA VAL A 147 -10.26 -18.91 2.46
C VAL A 147 -10.63 -18.82 0.98
N GLN A 148 -10.62 -17.62 0.40
CA GLN A 148 -10.99 -17.41 -1.00
C GLN A 148 -10.03 -18.11 -1.98
N SER A 149 -8.73 -18.08 -1.71
CA SER A 149 -7.70 -18.69 -2.58
C SER A 149 -7.70 -20.22 -2.59
N LYS A 150 -8.43 -20.86 -1.66
CA LYS A 150 -8.64 -22.31 -1.62
C LYS A 150 -9.90 -22.77 -2.38
N THR A 151 -10.75 -21.84 -2.78
CA THR A 151 -12.06 -22.12 -3.43
C THR A 151 -11.92 -21.99 -4.94
#